data_AF-A0A060CJL4-F1
#
_entry.id   AF-A0A060CJL4-F1
#
_cell.length_a   1.000
_cell.length_b   1.000
_cell.length_c   1.000
_cell.angle_alpha   90.00
_cell.angle_beta   90.00
_cell.angle_gamma   90.00
#
_symmetry.space_group_name_H-M   'P 1'
#
loop_
_entity.id
_entity.type
_entity.pdbx_description
1 polymer ?
#
loop_
_entity_poly.entity_id
_entity_poly.type
_entity_poly.pdbx_seq_one_letter_code
_entity_poly.pdbx_strand_id
1 'polypeptide(L)'
;MNRLEIPDGFLLGVATSAYQIEGGWDADGKGSSIWDTFSQAPGRVHEDIPGDHGVDHIHRWREDVALLAELGVDSYRFSLSWARLLPQGTGEVSQAGVDFYNGL
;
A
#
# COMPACT_ATOMS: atom_id res chain seq x y z
N MET A 1 -15.67 -9.99 31.83
CA MET A 1 -14.90 -9.05 31.00
C MET A 1 -15.56 -7.69 31.10
N ASN A 2 -14.83 -6.64 31.45
CA ASN A 2 -15.36 -5.27 31.37
C ASN A 2 -15.43 -4.87 29.89
N ARG A 3 -16.56 -4.30 29.47
CA ARG A 3 -16.72 -3.75 28.13
C ARG A 3 -15.92 -2.44 28.05
N LEU A 4 -15.10 -2.30 27.03
CA LEU A 4 -14.46 -1.01 26.72
C LEU A 4 -15.56 -0.06 26.22
N GLU A 5 -15.69 1.10 26.88
CA GLU A 5 -16.51 2.20 26.39
C GLU A 5 -15.65 3.07 25.47
N ILE A 6 -16.06 3.18 24.21
CA ILE A 6 -15.38 4.00 23.21
C ILE A 6 -16.20 5.28 23.03
N PRO A 7 -15.57 6.48 23.09
CA PRO A 7 -16.27 7.74 22.92
C PRO A 7 -16.96 7.85 21.56
N ASP A 8 -18.09 8.55 21.53
CA ASP A 8 -18.78 8.88 20.27
C ASP A 8 -17.84 9.63 19.31
N GLY A 9 -17.82 9.21 18.05
CA GLY A 9 -16.97 9.79 17.01
C GLY A 9 -15.50 9.33 17.05
N PHE A 10 -15.12 8.41 17.94
CA PHE A 10 -13.82 7.75 17.84
C PHE A 10 -13.76 6.90 16.56
N LEU A 11 -12.74 7.11 15.73
CA LEU A 11 -12.51 6.31 14.53
C LEU A 11 -11.64 5.11 14.87
N LEU A 12 -12.21 3.90 14.83
CA LEU A 12 -11.44 2.68 14.86
C LEU A 12 -11.02 2.34 13.44
N GLY A 13 -9.72 2.13 13.22
CA GLY A 13 -9.19 1.91 11.88
C GLY A 13 -8.07 0.92 11.82
N VAL A 14 -7.70 0.58 10.59
CA VAL A 14 -6.51 -0.22 10.27
C VAL A 14 -5.57 0.58 9.38
N ALA A 15 -4.32 0.14 9.31
CA ALA A 15 -3.29 0.85 8.55
C ALA A 15 -2.38 -0.09 7.77
N THR A 16 -1.92 0.38 6.61
CA THR A 16 -0.98 -0.32 5.73
C THR A 16 0.07 0.67 5.20
N SER A 17 1.06 0.17 4.45
CA SER A 17 1.95 0.99 3.65
C SER A 17 2.14 0.38 2.26
N ALA A 18 2.37 1.24 1.27
CA ALA A 18 2.34 0.90 -0.15
C ALA A 18 3.24 -0.29 -0.48
N TYR A 19 4.53 -0.20 -0.13
CA TYR A 19 5.51 -1.23 -0.45
C TYR A 19 5.20 -2.60 0.19
N GLN A 20 4.52 -2.60 1.34
CA GLN A 20 4.21 -3.85 2.04
C GLN A 20 3.06 -4.61 1.39
N ILE A 21 2.11 -3.91 0.74
CA ILE A 21 0.86 -4.54 0.29
C ILE A 21 0.61 -4.46 -1.22
N GLU A 22 1.07 -3.40 -1.90
CA GLU A 22 0.67 -3.12 -3.29
C GLU A 22 1.15 -4.19 -4.26
N GLY A 23 2.43 -4.57 -4.16
CA GLY A 23 3.10 -5.29 -5.24
C GLY A 23 3.21 -4.43 -6.50
N GLY A 24 3.41 -5.09 -7.66
CA GLY A 24 3.54 -4.40 -8.95
C GLY A 24 4.67 -3.38 -8.93
N TRP A 25 5.85 -3.82 -8.50
CA TRP A 25 6.99 -2.96 -8.21
C TRP A 25 7.57 -2.27 -9.45
N ASP A 26 7.43 -2.88 -10.62
CA ASP A 26 7.84 -2.41 -11.95
C ASP A 26 6.67 -2.25 -12.95
N ALA A 27 5.43 -2.42 -12.46
CA ALA A 27 4.23 -2.31 -13.26
C ALA A 27 3.82 -0.85 -13.52
N ASP A 28 3.11 -0.61 -14.64
CA ASP A 28 2.44 0.65 -14.97
C ASP A 28 3.33 1.90 -14.87
N GLY A 29 4.62 1.74 -15.20
CA GLY A 29 5.59 2.82 -15.19
C GLY A 29 6.02 3.29 -13.80
N LYS A 30 5.76 2.53 -12.74
CA LYS A 30 6.30 2.80 -11.40
C LYS A 30 7.83 2.80 -11.46
N GLY A 31 8.45 3.82 -10.85
CA GLY A 31 9.89 3.91 -10.65
C GLY A 31 10.42 2.96 -9.55
N SER A 32 11.73 2.77 -9.53
CA SER A 32 12.39 2.05 -8.44
C SER A 32 12.47 2.94 -7.19
N SER A 33 12.06 2.42 -6.05
CA SER A 33 12.28 2.99 -4.73
C SER A 33 13.56 2.44 -4.11
N ILE A 34 14.02 3.07 -3.02
CA ILE A 34 15.16 2.54 -2.25
C ILE A 34 14.91 1.14 -1.71
N TRP A 35 13.64 0.79 -1.43
CA TRP A 35 13.28 -0.52 -0.91
C TRP A 35 13.36 -1.60 -1.97
N ASP A 36 12.98 -1.30 -3.22
CA ASP A 36 13.17 -2.20 -4.37
C ASP A 36 14.65 -2.58 -4.51
N THR A 37 15.54 -1.57 -4.47
CA THR A 37 16.99 -1.80 -4.55
C THR A 37 17.54 -2.55 -3.33
N PHE A 38 17.07 -2.20 -2.13
CA PHE A 38 17.55 -2.82 -0.89
C PHE A 38 17.13 -4.28 -0.77
N SER A 39 15.86 -4.61 -1.03
CA SER A 39 15.32 -5.94 -0.79
C SER A 39 15.73 -6.98 -1.83
N GLN A 40 16.10 -6.56 -3.04
CA GLN A 40 16.63 -7.49 -4.05
C GLN A 40 18.10 -7.87 -3.83
N ALA A 41 18.81 -7.19 -2.94
CA ALA A 41 20.19 -7.53 -2.62
C ALA A 41 20.26 -8.73 -1.65
N PRO A 42 21.12 -9.74 -1.89
CA PRO A 42 21.23 -10.93 -1.04
C PRO A 42 21.53 -10.60 0.42
N GLY A 43 20.83 -11.26 1.34
CA GLY A 43 20.97 -11.13 2.79
C GLY A 43 20.42 -9.85 3.39
N ARG A 44 19.66 -9.03 2.64
CA ARG A 44 19.10 -7.76 3.14
C ARG A 44 17.72 -7.89 3.76
N VAL A 45 16.95 -8.89 3.35
CA VAL A 45 15.63 -9.19 3.88
C VAL A 45 15.58 -10.65 4.33
N HIS A 46 14.61 -10.98 5.17
CA HIS A 46 14.44 -12.34 5.66
C HIS A 46 14.16 -13.29 4.50
N GLU A 47 14.90 -14.40 4.46
CA GLU A 47 14.77 -15.44 3.41
C GLU A 47 14.96 -14.92 1.97
N ASP A 48 15.56 -13.75 1.79
CA ASP A 48 15.70 -13.09 0.48
C ASP A 48 14.35 -12.92 -0.26
N ILE A 49 13.27 -12.68 0.49
CA ILE A 49 11.92 -12.43 -0.04
C ILE A 49 11.67 -10.91 -0.13
N PRO A 50 11.71 -10.31 -1.34
CA PRO A 50 11.43 -8.89 -1.52
C PRO A 50 9.93 -8.56 -1.50
N GLY A 51 9.61 -7.27 -1.42
CA GLY A 51 8.24 -6.75 -1.42
C GLY A 51 7.58 -6.68 -2.80
N ASP A 52 8.23 -7.22 -3.84
CA ASP A 52 7.87 -7.08 -5.26
C ASP A 52 6.40 -7.42 -5.57
N HIS A 53 5.86 -8.41 -4.86
CA HIS A 53 4.47 -8.87 -4.99
C HIS A 53 3.53 -8.34 -3.89
N GLY A 54 4.05 -7.93 -2.73
CA GLY A 54 3.23 -7.57 -1.56
C GLY A 54 2.17 -8.63 -1.25
N VAL A 55 0.92 -8.19 -1.09
CA VAL A 55 -0.28 -9.05 -1.10
C VAL A 55 -1.15 -8.81 -2.34
N ASP A 56 -0.54 -8.26 -3.40
CA ASP A 56 -1.20 -8.00 -4.69
C ASP A 56 -2.36 -6.99 -4.60
N HIS A 57 -2.28 -6.05 -3.64
CA HIS A 57 -3.32 -5.03 -3.43
C HIS A 57 -3.54 -4.16 -4.68
N ILE A 58 -2.53 -3.96 -5.52
CA ILE A 58 -2.69 -3.18 -6.76
C ILE A 58 -3.78 -3.74 -7.69
N HIS A 59 -3.97 -5.05 -7.70
CA HIS A 59 -5.03 -5.70 -8.49
C HIS A 59 -6.27 -6.03 -7.66
N ARG A 60 -6.11 -6.21 -6.34
CA ARG A 60 -7.14 -6.74 -5.43
C ARG A 60 -7.80 -5.71 -4.53
N TRP A 61 -7.44 -4.43 -4.64
CA TRP A 61 -7.89 -3.41 -3.70
C TRP A 61 -9.41 -3.33 -3.49
N ARG A 62 -10.23 -3.67 -4.51
CA ARG A 62 -11.69 -3.71 -4.37
C ARG A 62 -12.15 -4.80 -3.40
N GLU A 63 -11.49 -5.95 -3.43
CA GLU A 63 -11.74 -7.05 -2.50
C GLU A 63 -11.29 -6.64 -1.09
N ASP A 64 -10.12 -6.01 -0.98
CA ASP A 64 -9.60 -5.56 0.31
C ASP A 64 -10.48 -4.48 0.96
N VAL A 65 -10.97 -3.50 0.18
CA VAL A 65 -11.93 -2.48 0.67
C VAL A 65 -13.25 -3.12 1.09
N ALA A 66 -13.73 -4.14 0.37
CA ALA A 66 -14.91 -4.89 0.78
C ALA A 66 -14.70 -5.63 2.12
N LEU A 67 -13.52 -6.21 2.34
CA LEU A 67 -13.16 -6.83 3.62
C LEU A 67 -13.09 -5.82 4.76
N LEU A 68 -12.57 -4.61 4.52
CA LEU A 68 -12.56 -3.54 5.51
C LEU A 68 -13.98 -3.10 5.91
N ALA A 69 -14.88 -3.02 4.93
CA ALA A 69 -16.29 -2.74 5.19
C ALA A 69 -16.96 -3.86 5.99
N GLU A 70 -16.67 -5.13 5.68
CA GLU A 70 -17.18 -6.29 6.44
C GLU A 70 -16.64 -6.32 7.87
N LEU A 71 -15.37 -5.95 8.07
CA LEU A 71 -14.75 -5.84 9.39
C LEU A 71 -15.40 -4.75 10.26
N GLY A 72 -16.06 -3.76 9.64
CA GLY A 72 -16.77 -2.68 10.33
C GLY A 72 -15.84 -1.63 10.92
N VAL A 73 -14.69 -1.37 10.27
CA VAL A 73 -13.80 -0.27 10.66
C VAL A 73 -14.27 1.06 10.08
N ASP A 74 -14.04 2.14 10.81
CA ASP A 74 -14.44 3.49 10.42
C ASP A 74 -13.43 4.17 9.49
N SER A 75 -12.17 3.73 9.52
CA SER A 75 -11.09 4.36 8.77
C SER A 75 -10.04 3.38 8.27
N TYR A 76 -9.49 3.69 7.09
CA TYR A 76 -8.35 3.00 6.52
C TYR A 76 -7.24 4.01 6.21
N ARG A 77 -6.10 3.86 6.88
CA ARG A 77 -4.90 4.65 6.62
C ARG A 77 -3.96 3.87 5.71
N PHE A 78 -3.70 4.38 4.52
CA PHE A 78 -2.66 3.88 3.62
C PHE A 78 -1.68 4.98 3.24
N SER A 79 -0.54 4.60 2.66
CA SER A 79 0.43 5.55 2.11
C SER A 79 0.39 5.52 0.59
N LEU A 80 0.69 6.65 -0.05
CA LEU A 80 0.93 6.70 -1.49
C LEU A 80 2.40 6.36 -1.78
N SER A 81 2.64 5.51 -2.77
CA SER A 81 3.98 5.23 -3.28
C SER A 81 4.46 6.42 -4.11
N TRP A 82 5.46 7.15 -3.60
CA TRP A 82 6.08 8.26 -4.33
C TRP A 82 6.54 7.77 -5.71
N ALA A 83 7.28 6.67 -5.77
CA ALA A 83 7.79 6.12 -7.02
C ALA A 83 6.70 5.71 -8.02
N ARG A 84 5.46 5.49 -7.57
CA ARG A 84 4.32 5.23 -8.47
C ARG A 84 3.74 6.53 -9.04
N LEU A 85 3.74 7.62 -8.27
CA LEU A 85 3.22 8.93 -8.70
C LEU A 85 4.25 9.75 -9.50
N LEU A 86 5.51 9.74 -9.07
CA LEU A 86 6.64 10.42 -9.69
C LEU A 86 7.76 9.38 -9.88
N PRO A 87 7.79 8.65 -11.01
CA PRO A 87 8.75 7.56 -11.23
C PRO A 87 10.21 7.97 -11.10
N GLN A 88 10.53 9.21 -11.47
CA GLN A 88 11.88 9.78 -11.35
C GLN A 88 12.08 10.60 -10.07
N GLY A 89 11.17 10.48 -9.09
CA GLY A 89 11.15 11.26 -7.85
C GLY A 89 10.69 12.72 -8.04
N THR A 90 10.87 13.29 -9.23
CA THR A 90 10.40 14.63 -9.61
C THR A 90 10.02 14.65 -11.09
N GLY A 91 9.37 15.72 -11.54
CA GLY A 91 9.07 15.94 -12.96
C GLY A 91 7.76 15.30 -13.39
N GLU A 92 7.83 14.42 -14.39
CA GLU A 92 6.65 13.82 -15.02
C GLU A 92 5.84 12.96 -14.02
N VAL A 93 4.54 13.22 -13.98
CA VAL A 93 3.59 12.49 -13.13
C VAL A 93 3.09 11.26 -13.89
N SER A 94 3.07 10.10 -13.24
CA SER A 94 2.45 8.89 -13.78
C SER A 94 0.93 8.97 -13.64
N GLN A 95 0.23 9.09 -14.78
CA GLN A 95 -1.23 9.08 -14.77
C GLN A 95 -1.78 7.74 -14.29
N ALA A 96 -1.15 6.61 -14.63
CA ALA A 96 -1.58 5.29 -14.15
C ALA A 96 -1.50 5.18 -12.61
N GLY A 97 -0.44 5.75 -12.01
CA GLY A 97 -0.32 5.83 -10.56
C GLY A 97 -1.42 6.69 -9.92
N VAL A 98 -1.73 7.84 -10.53
CA VAL A 98 -2.84 8.70 -10.10
C VAL A 98 -4.18 7.97 -10.20
N ASP A 99 -4.42 7.25 -11.30
CA ASP A 99 -5.67 6.54 -11.54
C ASP A 99 -5.87 5.40 -10.54
N PHE A 100 -4.80 4.69 -10.16
CA PHE A 100 -4.84 3.68 -9.10
C PHE A 100 -5.31 4.27 -7.77
N TYR A 101 -4.66 5.35 -7.30
CA TYR A 101 -5.00 5.95 -6.01
C TYR A 101 -6.32 6.73 -6.00
N ASN A 102 -6.78 7.24 -7.15
CA ASN A 102 -8.13 7.82 -7.27
C ASN A 102 -9.22 6.74 -7.33
N GLY A 103 -8.88 5.53 -7.76
CA GLY A 103 -9.79 4.40 -7.75
C GLY A 103 -10.01 3.83 -6.34
N LEU A 104 -8.93 3.76 -5.56
CA LEU A 104 -8.89 3.25 -4.18
C LEU A 104 -9.69 4.13 -3.19
#